data_AF-Q5MGD1-F1
#
_entry.id   AF-Q5MGD1-F1
#
_cell.length_a   1.000
_cell.length_b   1.000
_cell.length_c   1.000
_cell.angle_alpha   90.00
_cell.angle_beta   90.00
_cell.angle_gamma   90.00
#
_symmetry.space_group_name_H-M   'P 1'
#
loop_
_entity.id
_entity.type
_entity.pdbx_description
1 polymer ?
#
loop_
_entity_poly.entity_id
_entity_poly.type
_entity_poly.pdbx_seq_one_letter_code
_entity_poly.pdbx_strand_id
1 'polypeptide(L)'
;MGRYSRDPENPAKSCKARGSNLRVHFKNTYETAMAIRKMPLRRAVRYLKNVTEKKECIPFRRFNGGVGRCAQAKQFGTTQGRWPKKSAEFPLQLLRNAESNADYKGLDVDRLVIDHIQVNRAPCLRRRTYRAHGRINPYMSSPCHIEVALSEREDAVSRAAPTDDAPAKKKLSKKKLARQKEKMMRE
;
A
#
# COMPACT_ATOMS: atom_id res chain seq x y z
N MET A 1 -0.40 11.11 20.19
CA MET A 1 -0.63 10.22 19.03
C MET A 1 0.42 10.54 17.97
N GLY A 2 1.10 9.55 17.38
CA GLY A 2 2.15 9.84 16.39
C GLY A 2 1.59 10.45 15.12
N ARG A 3 2.26 11.46 14.54
CA ARG A 3 1.86 12.06 13.26
C ARG A 3 2.13 11.08 12.12
N TYR A 4 1.09 10.75 11.35
CA TYR A 4 1.18 9.97 10.12
C TYR A 4 1.36 10.92 8.93
N SER A 5 1.94 10.43 7.83
CA SER A 5 2.08 11.26 6.61
C SER A 5 0.77 11.53 5.89
N ARG A 6 -0.15 10.56 5.90
CA ARG A 6 -1.46 10.62 5.25
C ARG A 6 -2.53 10.21 6.24
N ASP A 7 -3.56 11.03 6.34
CA ASP A 7 -4.78 10.68 7.05
C ASP A 7 -5.74 9.90 6.13
N PRO A 8 -6.41 8.87 6.65
CA PRO A 8 -7.39 8.10 5.90
C PRO A 8 -8.61 8.97 5.59
N GLU A 9 -9.24 8.71 4.45
CA GLU A 9 -10.40 9.47 3.98
C GLU A 9 -11.56 9.41 4.98
N ASN A 10 -11.79 8.23 5.57
CA ASN A 10 -12.74 8.04 6.66
C ASN A 10 -12.02 7.56 7.94
N PRO A 11 -11.75 8.45 8.92
CA PRO A 11 -11.05 8.07 10.14
C PRO A 11 -11.83 7.09 11.01
N ALA A 12 -13.17 7.10 10.94
CA ALA A 12 -14.01 6.19 11.72
C ALA A 12 -13.86 4.74 11.24
N LYS A 13 -13.83 4.51 9.92
CA LYS A 13 -13.66 3.18 9.30
C LYS A 13 -12.19 2.82 9.04
N SER A 14 -11.29 3.29 9.88
CA SER A 14 -9.85 3.06 9.69
C SER A 14 -9.11 2.77 10.98
N CYS A 15 -8.06 1.97 10.88
CA CYS A 15 -7.11 1.76 11.96
C CYS A 15 -5.69 2.08 11.48
N LYS A 16 -4.80 2.41 12.42
CA LYS A 16 -3.42 2.79 12.11
C LYS A 16 -2.47 2.03 13.03
N ALA A 17 -1.29 1.73 12.53
CA ALA A 17 -0.19 1.15 13.32
C ALA A 17 1.14 1.76 12.88
N ARG A 18 2.08 1.91 13.82
CA ARG A 18 3.41 2.46 13.54
C ARG A 18 4.49 1.72 14.32
N GLY A 19 5.64 1.51 13.70
CA GLY A 19 6.88 1.11 14.35
C GLY A 19 7.99 2.12 14.08
N SER A 20 8.73 2.50 15.12
CA SER A 20 9.81 3.49 15.04
C SER A 20 11.16 2.87 15.36
N ASN A 21 12.22 3.33 14.69
CA ASN A 21 13.60 2.88 14.90
C ASN A 21 13.77 1.35 14.79
N LEU A 22 13.00 0.71 13.91
CA LEU A 22 13.04 -0.75 13.73
C LEU A 22 14.37 -1.15 13.10
N ARG A 23 15.08 -2.09 13.72
CA ARG A 23 16.41 -2.56 13.29
C ARG A 23 16.31 -3.58 12.14
N VAL A 24 15.78 -3.12 11.01
CA VAL A 24 15.69 -3.85 9.74
C VAL A 24 16.27 -3.00 8.61
N HIS A 25 16.62 -3.62 7.48
CA HIS A 25 17.22 -2.91 6.37
C HIS A 25 16.18 -2.07 5.63
N PHE A 26 16.29 -0.74 5.70
CA PHE A 26 15.36 0.22 5.09
C PHE A 26 14.95 -0.16 3.65
N LYS A 27 15.92 -0.44 2.77
CA LYS A 27 15.64 -0.72 1.35
C LYS A 27 14.80 -1.98 1.17
N ASN A 28 15.08 -3.04 1.93
CA ASN A 28 14.35 -4.29 1.82
C ASN A 28 12.92 -4.13 2.33
N THR A 29 12.77 -3.42 3.46
CA THR A 29 11.47 -3.13 4.05
C THR A 29 10.63 -2.22 3.16
N TYR A 30 11.25 -1.28 2.45
CA TYR A 30 10.57 -0.45 1.44
C TYR A 30 10.00 -1.30 0.32
N GLU A 31 10.78 -2.22 -0.28
CA GLU A 31 10.28 -3.12 -1.33
C GLU A 31 9.17 -4.03 -0.80
N THR A 32 9.32 -4.56 0.42
CA THR A 32 8.26 -5.36 1.08
C THR A 32 6.98 -4.56 1.27
N ALA A 33 7.09 -3.31 1.74
CA ALA A 33 5.96 -2.44 1.98
C ALA A 33 5.23 -2.09 0.67
N MET A 34 5.98 -1.77 -0.39
CA MET A 34 5.39 -1.49 -1.69
C MET A 34 4.69 -2.72 -2.28
N ALA A 35 5.19 -3.93 -2.01
CA ALA A 35 4.56 -5.17 -2.47
C ALA A 35 3.20 -5.44 -1.81
N ILE A 36 3.00 -5.05 -0.54
CA ILE A 36 1.72 -5.27 0.18
C ILE A 36 0.76 -4.08 0.12
N ARG A 37 1.18 -2.96 -0.47
CA ARG A 37 0.34 -1.76 -0.59
C ARG A 37 -0.92 -2.07 -1.42
N LYS A 38 -2.09 -1.62 -0.95
CA LYS A 38 -3.42 -1.88 -1.56
C LYS A 38 -3.88 -3.34 -1.56
N MET A 39 -3.18 -4.25 -0.88
CA MET A 39 -3.67 -5.62 -0.71
C MET A 39 -4.74 -5.71 0.40
N PRO A 40 -5.72 -6.63 0.29
CA PRO A 40 -6.55 -7.04 1.42
C PRO A 40 -5.67 -7.59 2.55
N LEU A 41 -6.03 -7.29 3.81
CA LEU A 41 -5.24 -7.65 4.98
C LEU A 41 -4.92 -9.16 5.02
N ARG A 42 -5.94 -10.01 4.85
CA ARG A 42 -5.79 -11.47 4.85
C ARG A 42 -4.82 -11.97 3.77
N ARG A 43 -4.88 -11.39 2.56
CA ARG A 43 -3.96 -11.73 1.46
C ARG A 43 -2.53 -11.25 1.78
N ALA A 44 -2.37 -10.05 2.34
CA ALA A 44 -1.07 -9.52 2.72
C ALA A 44 -0.38 -10.36 3.79
N VAL A 45 -1.13 -10.77 4.83
CA VAL A 45 -0.64 -11.69 5.88
C VAL A 45 -0.18 -13.02 5.28
N ARG A 46 -0.99 -13.63 4.40
CA ARG A 46 -0.63 -14.87 3.70
C ARG A 46 0.59 -14.68 2.80
N TYR A 47 0.66 -13.58 2.07
CA TYR A 47 1.77 -13.24 1.20
C TYR A 47 3.09 -13.16 1.98
N LEU A 48 3.11 -12.42 3.09
CA LEU A 48 4.31 -12.27 3.93
C LEU A 48 4.77 -13.60 4.54
N LYS A 49 3.83 -14.47 4.96
CA LYS A 49 4.15 -15.85 5.38
C LYS A 49 4.77 -16.66 4.23
N ASN A 50 4.20 -16.60 3.04
CA ASN A 50 4.74 -17.27 1.86
C ASN A 50 6.15 -16.76 1.49
N VAL A 51 6.44 -15.47 1.70
CA VAL A 51 7.80 -14.92 1.53
C VAL A 51 8.77 -15.51 2.54
N THR A 52 8.38 -15.65 3.80
CA THR A 52 9.23 -16.28 4.82
C THR A 52 9.55 -17.74 4.50
N GLU A 53 8.63 -18.45 3.85
CA GLU A 53 8.77 -19.83 3.36
C GLU A 53 9.39 -19.92 1.96
N LYS A 54 9.76 -18.80 1.34
CA LYS A 54 10.31 -18.69 -0.02
C LYS A 54 9.40 -19.20 -1.15
N LYS A 55 8.09 -19.29 -0.91
CA LYS A 55 7.08 -19.70 -1.91
C LYS A 55 6.74 -18.56 -2.87
N GLU A 56 6.76 -17.32 -2.38
CA GLU A 56 6.56 -16.11 -3.19
C GLU A 56 7.71 -15.13 -2.92
N CYS A 57 8.22 -14.46 -3.96
CA CYS A 57 9.28 -13.46 -3.79
C CYS A 57 8.71 -12.05 -3.65
N ILE A 58 9.49 -11.14 -3.07
CA ILE A 58 9.23 -9.70 -3.09
C ILE A 58 9.87 -9.13 -4.36
N PRO A 59 9.13 -8.41 -5.21
CA PRO A 59 9.72 -7.73 -6.37
C PRO A 59 10.59 -6.56 -5.89
N PHE A 60 11.83 -6.49 -6.37
CA PHE A 60 12.72 -5.37 -6.08
C PHE A 60 12.66 -4.39 -7.26
N ARG A 61 11.96 -3.27 -7.09
CA ARG A 61 11.69 -2.30 -8.16
C ARG A 61 12.58 -1.07 -8.08
N ARG A 62 12.75 -0.49 -6.90
CA ARG A 62 13.52 0.75 -6.71
C ARG A 62 14.98 0.49 -6.38
N PHE A 63 15.24 -0.48 -5.50
CA PHE A 63 16.56 -0.82 -5.01
C PHE A 63 17.08 -2.14 -5.62
N ASN A 64 17.13 -2.19 -6.95
CA ASN A 64 17.42 -3.40 -7.72
C ASN A 64 18.90 -3.57 -8.15
N GLY A 65 19.78 -2.62 -7.80
CA GLY A 65 21.23 -2.72 -8.09
C GLY A 65 21.86 -3.95 -7.45
N GLY A 66 22.42 -4.85 -8.26
CA GLY A 66 23.04 -6.11 -7.82
C GLY A 66 22.05 -7.18 -7.33
N VAL A 67 20.74 -6.99 -7.54
CA VAL A 67 19.73 -7.99 -7.17
C VAL A 67 19.63 -9.06 -8.28
N GLY A 68 19.76 -10.33 -7.89
CA GLY A 68 19.61 -11.47 -8.80
C GLY A 68 18.20 -11.61 -9.36
N ARG A 69 18.08 -12.33 -10.48
CA ARG A 69 16.79 -12.66 -11.10
C ARG A 69 16.12 -13.85 -10.40
N CYS A 70 14.79 -13.88 -10.37
CA CYS A 70 14.03 -14.98 -9.78
C CYS A 70 12.80 -15.29 -10.65
N ALA A 71 12.51 -16.57 -10.88
CA ALA A 71 11.34 -16.99 -11.65
C ALA A 71 10.01 -16.54 -11.01
N GLN A 72 9.94 -16.49 -9.67
CA GLN A 72 8.75 -16.05 -8.94
C GLN A 72 8.42 -14.57 -9.14
N ALA A 73 9.38 -13.76 -9.62
CA ALA A 73 9.16 -12.33 -9.87
C ALA A 73 8.26 -12.08 -11.09
N LYS A 74 8.13 -13.08 -11.99
CA LYS A 74 7.28 -13.01 -13.19
C LYS A 74 5.83 -12.62 -12.86
N GLN A 75 5.30 -13.07 -11.72
CA GLN A 75 3.93 -12.72 -11.28
C GLN A 75 3.72 -11.21 -11.08
N PHE A 76 4.79 -10.43 -10.88
CA PHE A 76 4.76 -8.98 -10.66
C PHE A 76 5.15 -8.18 -11.90
N GLY A 77 5.37 -8.84 -13.06
CA GLY A 77 5.88 -8.22 -14.27
C GLY A 77 7.34 -7.76 -14.16
N THR A 78 8.12 -8.31 -13.22
CA THR A 78 9.53 -7.96 -13.03
C THR A 78 10.43 -9.19 -13.09
N THR A 79 11.71 -9.02 -13.44
CA THR A 79 12.68 -10.13 -13.50
C THR A 79 13.43 -10.34 -12.19
N GLN A 80 13.50 -9.31 -11.35
CA GLN A 80 14.30 -9.28 -10.12
C GLN A 80 13.41 -9.37 -8.87
N GLY A 81 13.81 -10.22 -7.93
CA GLY A 81 13.09 -10.43 -6.67
C GLY A 81 13.93 -11.19 -5.64
N ARG A 82 13.59 -11.04 -4.35
CA ARG A 82 14.25 -11.73 -3.23
C ARG A 82 13.26 -12.11 -2.14
N TRP A 83 13.74 -12.83 -1.13
CA TRP A 83 12.98 -13.21 0.07
C TRP A 83 13.59 -12.58 1.33
N PRO A 84 13.42 -11.27 1.58
CA PRO A 84 14.00 -10.61 2.74
C PRO A 84 13.21 -10.96 4.02
N LYS A 85 13.45 -12.16 4.56
CA LYS A 85 12.73 -12.75 5.72
C LYS A 85 12.53 -11.76 6.87
N LYS A 86 13.61 -11.15 7.37
CA LYS A 86 13.54 -10.17 8.47
C LYS A 86 12.64 -8.97 8.14
N SER A 87 12.70 -8.47 6.90
CA SER A 87 11.84 -7.35 6.47
C SER A 87 10.40 -7.77 6.18
N ALA A 88 10.09 -9.06 6.09
CA ALA A 88 8.71 -9.57 6.01
C ALA A 88 8.10 -9.75 7.41
N GLU A 89 8.89 -10.18 8.40
CA GLU A 89 8.45 -10.40 9.78
C GLU A 89 8.00 -9.11 10.48
N PHE A 90 8.71 -7.99 10.30
CA PHE A 90 8.38 -6.72 10.97
C PHE A 90 7.05 -6.11 10.47
N PRO A 91 6.78 -5.97 9.16
CA PRO A 91 5.47 -5.61 8.65
C PRO A 91 4.37 -6.59 9.07
N LEU A 92 4.65 -7.90 9.14
CA LEU A 92 3.69 -8.90 9.61
C LEU A 92 3.27 -8.64 11.06
N GLN A 93 4.22 -8.35 11.96
CA GLN A 93 3.93 -7.97 13.34
C GLN A 93 3.09 -6.68 13.40
N LEU A 94 3.42 -5.70 12.55
CA LEU A 94 2.70 -4.44 12.50
C LEU A 94 1.26 -4.59 11.98
N LEU A 95 1.03 -5.48 11.01
CA LEU A 95 -0.30 -5.81 10.51
C LEU A 95 -1.14 -6.52 11.57
N ARG A 96 -0.57 -7.43 12.37
CA ARG A 96 -1.27 -8.05 13.50
C ARG A 96 -1.68 -7.03 14.56
N ASN A 97 -0.80 -6.08 14.86
CA ASN A 97 -1.15 -4.96 15.74
C ASN A 97 -2.29 -4.11 15.15
N ALA A 98 -2.24 -3.81 13.85
CA ALA A 98 -3.31 -3.08 13.17
C ALA A 98 -4.64 -3.85 13.18
N GLU A 99 -4.62 -5.17 13.03
CA GLU A 99 -5.77 -6.07 13.16
C GLU A 99 -6.37 -5.97 14.57
N SER A 100 -5.57 -6.11 15.63
CA SER A 100 -6.03 -5.93 17.02
C SER A 100 -6.61 -4.53 17.30
N ASN A 101 -6.06 -3.48 16.68
CA ASN A 101 -6.62 -2.13 16.79
C ASN A 101 -7.94 -1.97 16.02
N ALA A 102 -8.15 -2.75 14.96
CA ALA A 102 -9.40 -2.77 14.20
C ALA A 102 -10.49 -3.51 14.97
N ASP A 103 -10.16 -4.65 15.57
CA ASP A 103 -11.04 -5.41 16.47
C ASP A 103 -11.53 -4.53 17.62
N TYR A 104 -10.61 -3.81 18.28
CA TYR A 104 -10.94 -2.90 19.37
C TYR A 104 -11.88 -1.75 18.93
N LYS A 105 -11.79 -1.32 17.68
CA LYS A 105 -12.67 -0.29 17.10
C LYS A 105 -14.00 -0.84 16.57
N GLY A 106 -14.19 -2.16 16.57
CA GLY A 106 -15.39 -2.80 15.99
C GLY A 106 -15.45 -2.73 14.47
N LEU A 107 -14.30 -2.68 13.78
CA LEU A 107 -14.25 -2.73 12.32
C LEU A 107 -14.34 -4.18 11.83
N ASP A 108 -14.93 -4.40 10.65
CA ASP A 108 -14.94 -5.72 10.00
C ASP A 108 -13.54 -6.06 9.46
N VAL A 109 -12.85 -6.97 10.15
CA VAL A 109 -11.48 -7.41 9.82
C VAL A 109 -11.37 -8.00 8.42
N ASP A 110 -12.42 -8.65 7.92
CA ASP A 110 -12.37 -9.32 6.62
C ASP A 110 -12.49 -8.33 5.46
N ARG A 111 -13.02 -7.12 5.72
CA ARG A 111 -13.10 -6.02 4.76
C ARG A 111 -11.91 -5.06 4.81
N LEU A 112 -10.94 -5.28 5.70
CA LEU A 112 -9.78 -4.40 5.81
C LEU A 112 -8.83 -4.51 4.61
N VAL A 113 -8.47 -3.36 4.07
CA VAL A 113 -7.49 -3.20 3.01
C VAL A 113 -6.37 -2.29 3.48
N ILE A 114 -5.13 -2.58 3.06
CA ILE A 114 -3.97 -1.70 3.32
C ILE A 114 -4.07 -0.48 2.39
N ASP A 115 -4.72 0.59 2.84
CA ASP A 115 -4.85 1.82 2.05
C ASP A 115 -3.49 2.51 1.88
N HIS A 116 -2.76 2.63 2.99
CA HIS A 116 -1.49 3.34 3.04
C HIS A 116 -0.46 2.54 3.83
N ILE A 117 0.74 2.43 3.25
CA ILE A 117 1.92 1.96 3.94
C ILE A 117 3.12 2.77 3.47
N GLN A 118 3.89 3.24 4.43
CA GLN A 118 5.09 4.03 4.18
C GLN A 118 6.23 3.56 5.07
N VAL A 119 7.43 3.58 4.48
CA VAL A 119 8.68 3.26 5.15
C VAL A 119 9.62 4.42 4.98
N ASN A 120 10.04 5.01 6.11
CA ASN A 120 10.98 6.13 6.17
C ASN A 120 12.30 5.68 6.80
N ARG A 121 13.41 6.34 6.43
CA ARG A 121 14.70 6.10 7.07
C ARG A 121 14.67 6.59 8.51
N ALA A 122 15.23 5.80 9.42
CA ALA A 122 15.48 6.22 10.80
C ALA A 122 16.97 6.60 10.96
N PRO A 123 17.35 7.32 12.04
CA PRO A 123 18.74 7.66 12.31
C PRO A 123 19.66 6.43 12.30
N CYS A 124 20.74 6.49 11.52
CA CYS A 124 21.69 5.39 11.39
C CYS A 124 22.47 5.17 12.69
N LEU A 125 22.61 3.91 13.12
CA LEU A 125 23.52 3.58 14.23
C LEU A 125 24.92 3.36 13.67
N ARG A 126 25.93 3.91 14.35
CA ARG A 126 27.30 3.94 13.87
C ARG A 126 28.11 2.80 14.48
N ARG A 127 28.78 2.02 13.62
CA ARG A 127 29.92 1.15 13.99
C ARG A 127 31.09 1.49 13.08
N ARG A 128 32.27 1.00 13.41
CA ARG A 128 33.50 1.17 12.62
C ARG A 128 33.98 -0.19 12.14
N THR A 129 34.64 -0.22 10.98
CA THR A 129 35.38 -1.38 10.48
C THR A 129 36.81 -0.95 10.19
N TYR A 130 37.77 -1.71 10.70
CA TYR A 130 39.19 -1.47 10.50
C TYR A 130 39.63 -2.07 9.17
N ARG A 131 40.41 -1.31 8.38
CA ARG A 131 40.82 -1.65 7.01
C ARG A 131 42.34 -1.58 6.88
N ALA A 132 42.85 -2.16 5.81
CA ALA A 132 44.28 -2.21 5.51
C ALA A 132 44.93 -0.80 5.52
N HIS A 133 46.19 -0.75 5.97
CA HIS A 133 46.99 0.46 6.12
C HIS A 133 46.41 1.49 7.10
N GLY A 134 45.87 1.05 8.24
CA GLY A 134 45.38 1.93 9.31
C GLY A 134 44.08 2.70 8.99
N ARG A 135 43.39 2.36 7.89
CA ARG A 135 42.15 3.03 7.48
C ARG A 135 40.98 2.62 8.37
N ILE A 136 40.12 3.57 8.72
CA ILE A 136 38.90 3.34 9.50
C ILE A 136 37.68 3.76 8.68
N ASN A 137 36.81 2.81 8.33
CA ASN A 137 35.59 3.07 7.57
C ASN A 137 34.34 2.87 8.43
N PRO A 138 33.22 3.56 8.12
CA PRO A 138 31.97 3.37 8.83
C PRO A 138 31.27 2.05 8.42
N TYR A 139 30.69 1.35 9.40
CA TYR A 139 29.80 0.21 9.19
C TYR A 139 28.43 0.49 9.82
N MET A 140 27.61 1.26 9.10
CA MET A 140 26.36 1.81 9.61
C MET A 140 25.21 0.82 9.53
N SER A 141 24.31 0.84 10.53
CA SER A 141 23.00 0.23 10.39
C SER A 141 22.03 1.19 9.70
N SER A 142 21.01 0.65 9.02
CA SER A 142 20.00 1.44 8.31
C SER A 142 18.59 1.12 8.79
N PRO A 143 18.24 1.49 10.04
CA PRO A 143 16.91 1.25 10.61
C PRO A 143 15.84 2.05 9.87
N CYS A 144 14.57 1.71 10.11
CA CYS A 144 13.44 2.41 9.49
C CYS A 144 12.27 2.66 10.43
N HIS A 145 11.47 3.67 10.09
CA HIS A 145 10.11 3.85 10.61
C HIS A 145 9.13 3.23 9.61
N ILE A 146 8.16 2.47 10.08
CA ILE A 146 7.09 1.89 9.27
C ILE A 146 5.76 2.44 9.81
N GLU A 147 4.91 2.91 8.92
CA GLU A 147 3.54 3.30 9.25
C GLU A 147 2.56 2.62 8.31
N VAL A 148 1.44 2.19 8.85
CA VAL A 148 0.36 1.49 8.14
C VAL A 148 -0.97 2.12 8.53
N ALA A 149 -1.82 2.34 7.55
CA ALA A 149 -3.24 2.62 7.74
C ALA A 149 -4.06 1.57 6.99
N LEU A 150 -4.98 0.93 7.69
CA LEU A 150 -5.99 0.06 7.11
C LEU A 150 -7.32 0.81 7.08
N SER A 151 -8.10 0.59 6.03
CA SER A 151 -9.46 1.08 5.92
C SER A 151 -10.38 -0.08 5.59
N GLU A 152 -11.60 -0.03 6.10
CA GLU A 152 -12.67 -0.90 5.61
C GLU A 152 -12.99 -0.51 4.16
N ARG A 153 -13.10 -1.50 3.28
CA ARG A 153 -13.48 -1.25 1.89
C ARG A 153 -14.95 -0.82 1.85
N GLU A 154 -15.21 0.39 1.39
CA GLU A 154 -16.56 0.85 1.09
C GLU A 154 -17.03 0.31 -0.27
N ASP A 155 -18.31 0.03 -0.39
CA ASP A 155 -18.94 -0.27 -1.67
C ASP A 155 -18.82 0.95 -2.59
N ALA A 156 -18.59 0.70 -3.88
CA ALA A 156 -18.36 1.78 -4.84
C ALA A 156 -19.61 2.67 -4.95
N VAL A 157 -19.60 3.82 -4.29
CA VAL A 157 -20.63 4.84 -4.45
C VAL A 157 -20.33 5.60 -5.74
N SER A 158 -21.15 5.39 -6.77
CA SER A 158 -21.10 6.24 -7.96
C SER A 158 -21.47 7.67 -7.55
N ARG A 159 -20.53 8.61 -7.68
CA ARG A 159 -20.85 10.03 -7.54
C ARG A 159 -21.73 10.41 -8.73
N ALA A 160 -22.86 11.06 -8.48
CA ALA A 160 -23.64 11.66 -9.57
C ALA A 160 -22.73 12.61 -10.34
N ALA A 161 -22.55 12.37 -11.65
CA ALA A 161 -21.85 13.32 -12.50
C ALA A 161 -22.56 14.68 -12.40
N PRO A 162 -21.82 15.82 -12.33
CA PRO A 162 -22.45 17.12 -12.42
C PRO A 162 -23.28 17.17 -13.70
N THR A 163 -24.56 17.49 -13.58
CA THR A 163 -25.50 17.62 -14.70
C THR A 163 -25.16 18.74 -15.69
N ASP A 164 -24.08 19.49 -15.46
CA ASP A 164 -23.68 20.64 -16.27
C ASP A 164 -22.77 20.29 -17.45
N ASP A 165 -22.24 19.06 -17.53
CA ASP A 165 -21.48 18.55 -18.69
C ASP A 165 -22.34 17.77 -19.69
N ALA A 166 -23.67 17.92 -19.64
CA ALA A 166 -24.52 17.42 -20.71
C ALA A 166 -24.21 18.24 -21.99
N PRO A 167 -23.82 17.60 -23.11
CA PRO A 167 -23.55 18.33 -24.36
C PRO A 167 -24.79 19.16 -24.69
N ALA A 168 -24.60 20.48 -24.83
CA ALA A 168 -25.68 21.44 -25.04
C ALA A 168 -26.68 20.90 -26.07
N LYS A 169 -27.84 20.44 -25.61
CA LYS A 169 -28.91 19.96 -26.48
C LYS A 169 -29.25 21.12 -27.41
N LYS A 170 -28.93 20.99 -28.70
CA LYS A 170 -29.30 21.98 -29.73
C LYS A 170 -30.77 22.36 -29.50
N LYS A 171 -31.06 23.65 -29.30
CA LYS A 171 -32.42 24.16 -29.06
C LYS A 171 -33.32 23.75 -30.24
N LEU A 172 -34.02 22.63 -30.10
CA LEU A 172 -35.06 22.21 -31.03
C LEU A 172 -36.24 23.19 -30.87
N SER A 173 -36.75 23.71 -31.98
CA SER A 173 -37.94 24.58 -31.98
C SER A 173 -39.08 23.93 -31.19
N LYS A 174 -39.80 24.72 -30.36
CA LYS A 174 -40.94 24.25 -29.55
C LYS A 174 -41.95 23.43 -30.36
N LYS A 175 -42.16 23.80 -31.64
CA LYS A 175 -43.06 23.12 -32.56
C LYS A 175 -42.59 21.70 -32.92
N LYS A 176 -41.28 21.47 -33.01
CA LYS A 176 -40.69 20.15 -33.29
C LYS A 176 -40.77 19.24 -32.06
N LEU A 177 -40.53 19.79 -30.87
CA LEU A 177 -40.73 19.10 -29.59
C LEU A 177 -42.20 18.70 -29.38
N ALA A 178 -43.14 19.60 -29.65
CA ALA A 178 -44.57 19.31 -29.57
C ALA A 178 -44.99 18.21 -30.55
N ARG A 179 -44.55 18.29 -31.82
CA ARG A 179 -44.82 17.24 -32.82
C ARG A 179 -44.21 15.88 -32.47
N GLN A 180 -43.01 15.85 -31.89
CA GLN A 180 -42.41 14.60 -31.43
C GLN A 180 -43.18 14.00 -30.25
N LYS A 181 -43.64 14.84 -29.32
CA LYS A 181 -44.49 14.39 -28.20
C LYS A 181 -45.86 13.89 -28.69
N GLU A 182 -46.52 14.62 -29.59
CA GLU A 182 -47.80 14.18 -30.16
C GLU A 182 -47.67 12.87 -30.95
N LYS A 183 -46.58 12.70 -31.73
CA LYS A 183 -46.33 11.45 -32.45
C LYS A 183 -46.11 10.28 -31.49
N MET A 184 -45.32 10.45 -30.42
CA MET A 184 -45.10 9.41 -29.42
C MET A 184 -46.35 9.06 -28.60
N MET A 185 -47.36 9.92 -28.56
CA MET A 185 -48.63 9.64 -27.86
C MET A 185 -49.70 9.01 -28.77
N ARG A 186 -49.44 8.91 -30.09
CA ARG A 186 -50.36 8.35 -31.09
C ARG A 186 -49.95 6.93 -31.56
N GLU A 187 -48.75 6.51 -31.23
CA GLU A 187 -48.28 5.11 -31.31
C GLU A 187 -48.50 4.44 -29.96
#